data_AF-A0A0Q5D1E6-F1
#
_entry.id   AF-A0A0Q5D1E6-F1
#
_cell.length_a   1.000
_cell.length_b   1.000
_cell.length_c   1.000
_cell.angle_alpha   90.00
_cell.angle_beta   90.00
_cell.angle_gamma   90.00
#
_symmetry.space_group_name_H-M   'P 1'
#
loop_
_entity.id
_entity.type
_entity.pdbx_description
1 polymer ?
#
loop_
_entity_poly.entity_id
_entity_poly.type
_entity_poly.pdbx_seq_one_letter_code
_entity_poly.pdbx_strand_id
1 'polypeptide(L)'
;MSNLDDPSKPARKAFDLTEAVEHLPELHQQQFVKAVLRYHAVVSVSLDLKSTHATLEAFHHQQKNRSDPYRSQIGAALLTSAVVTYARATHTKAITRFKVGIEKCYSPEQKLVHDSIVELRNRCLAHFGPGEDRWHDERVIYLDSPLGIAVTSVHHRTNFDLDVIAGLSDLLETAIPYARLLEAERASELSIQIHLISTDARDVVRAHEFDIAKFFNKSQEAIKGFWRDTGFAEELQF
;
A
#
# COMPACT_ATOMS: atom_id res chain seq x y z
N MET A 1 25.56 4.13 24.68
CA MET A 1 26.61 3.40 23.92
C MET A 1 26.30 1.92 24.05
N SER A 2 25.63 1.31 23.06
CA SER A 2 25.25 -0.11 23.13
C SER A 2 26.37 -0.96 22.53
N ASN A 3 26.90 -1.89 23.33
CA ASN A 3 27.82 -2.96 22.93
C ASN A 3 27.24 -3.75 21.75
N LEU A 4 27.64 -3.41 20.52
CA LEU A 4 27.23 -4.14 19.33
C LEU A 4 28.20 -5.25 18.92
N ASP A 5 29.40 -5.32 19.50
CA ASP A 5 30.42 -6.29 19.07
C ASP A 5 30.94 -7.11 20.26
N ASP A 6 30.11 -8.00 20.79
CA ASP A 6 30.57 -9.13 21.59
C ASP A 6 30.84 -10.31 20.64
N PRO A 7 32.11 -10.66 20.35
CA PRO A 7 32.46 -11.72 19.40
C PRO A 7 32.06 -13.12 19.87
N SER A 8 31.55 -13.27 21.12
CA SER A 8 31.00 -14.53 21.62
C SER A 8 29.55 -14.79 21.21
N LYS A 9 28.84 -13.76 20.70
CA LYS A 9 27.46 -13.91 20.23
C LYS A 9 27.44 -14.40 18.77
N PRO A 10 26.58 -15.37 18.42
CA PRO A 10 26.46 -15.81 17.04
C PRO A 10 26.10 -14.61 16.15
N ALA A 11 26.76 -14.52 15.00
CA ALA A 11 26.49 -13.46 14.02
C ALA A 11 25.00 -13.45 13.68
N ARG A 12 24.37 -12.28 13.77
CA ARG A 12 22.96 -12.10 13.38
C ARG A 12 22.84 -12.31 11.88
N LYS A 13 21.90 -13.16 11.46
CA LYS A 13 21.63 -13.47 10.06
C LYS A 13 20.16 -13.22 9.75
N ALA A 14 19.89 -12.72 8.56
CA ALA A 14 18.55 -12.55 8.01
C ALA A 14 18.46 -13.40 6.73
N PHE A 15 17.28 -13.92 6.44
CA PHE A 15 17.05 -14.79 5.28
C PHE A 15 15.86 -14.26 4.48
N ASP A 16 15.95 -14.31 3.16
CA ASP A 16 14.88 -13.85 2.28
C ASP A 16 13.85 -14.96 2.08
N LEU A 17 12.77 -14.90 2.86
CA LEU A 17 11.69 -15.88 2.73
C LEU A 17 10.92 -15.74 1.42
N THR A 18 10.92 -14.55 0.80
CA THR A 18 10.23 -14.29 -0.48
C THR A 18 10.97 -14.99 -1.61
N GLU A 19 12.29 -14.86 -1.65
CA GLU A 19 13.14 -15.54 -2.64
C GLU A 19 13.24 -17.05 -2.36
N ALA A 20 13.33 -17.45 -1.09
CA ALA A 20 13.47 -18.86 -0.74
C ALA A 20 12.25 -19.70 -1.16
N VAL A 21 11.02 -19.17 -1.08
CA VAL A 21 9.83 -19.94 -1.49
C VAL A 21 9.74 -20.19 -2.99
N GLU A 22 10.41 -19.38 -3.82
CA GLU A 22 10.52 -19.62 -5.27
C GLU A 22 11.39 -20.84 -5.60
N HIS A 23 12.25 -21.24 -4.66
CA HIS A 23 13.21 -22.34 -4.81
C HIS A 23 12.79 -23.61 -4.05
N LEU A 24 11.63 -23.59 -3.37
CA LEU A 24 11.10 -24.76 -2.67
C LEU A 24 10.30 -25.66 -3.64
N PRO A 25 10.48 -26.99 -3.59
CA PRO A 25 9.66 -27.90 -4.38
C PRO A 25 8.18 -27.84 -3.94
N GLU A 26 7.29 -27.52 -4.89
CA GLU A 26 5.86 -27.21 -4.68
C GLU A 26 5.07 -28.25 -3.86
N LEU A 27 5.46 -29.52 -3.86
CA LEU A 27 4.67 -30.62 -3.29
C LEU A 27 4.91 -30.86 -1.79
N HIS A 28 5.98 -30.31 -1.19
CA HIS A 28 6.37 -30.71 0.18
C HIS A 28 6.24 -29.63 1.25
N GLN A 29 6.06 -28.36 0.88
CA GLN A 29 6.02 -27.24 1.83
C GLN A 29 4.91 -26.22 1.53
N GLN A 30 3.80 -26.65 0.94
CA GLN A 30 2.72 -25.76 0.49
C GLN A 30 2.16 -24.86 1.59
N GLN A 31 2.06 -25.34 2.83
CA GLN A 31 1.54 -24.55 3.95
C GLN A 31 2.49 -23.39 4.30
N PHE A 32 3.79 -23.65 4.32
CA PHE A 32 4.82 -22.63 4.53
C PHE A 32 4.83 -21.61 3.38
N VAL A 33 4.84 -22.06 2.13
CA VAL A 33 4.78 -21.16 0.95
C VAL A 33 3.54 -20.27 1.02
N LYS A 34 2.36 -20.85 1.31
CA LYS A 34 1.11 -20.08 1.48
C LYS A 34 1.20 -19.09 2.63
N ALA A 35 1.81 -19.45 3.75
CA ALA A 35 1.96 -18.56 4.90
C ALA A 35 2.86 -17.35 4.57
N VAL A 36 3.99 -17.57 3.88
CA VAL A 36 4.86 -16.48 3.40
C VAL A 36 4.10 -15.54 2.48
N LEU A 37 3.41 -16.08 1.47
CA LEU A 37 2.67 -15.26 0.51
C LEU A 37 1.49 -14.49 1.15
N ARG A 38 0.81 -15.10 2.13
CA ARG A 38 -0.27 -14.44 2.89
C ARG A 38 0.25 -13.31 3.76
N TYR A 39 1.36 -13.53 4.46
CA TYR A 39 2.00 -12.49 5.26
C TYR A 39 2.47 -11.33 4.38
N HIS A 40 3.14 -11.63 3.26
CA HIS A 40 3.55 -10.60 2.30
C HIS A 40 2.35 -9.81 1.75
N ALA A 41 1.24 -10.49 1.44
CA ALA A 41 0.02 -9.82 0.95
C ALA A 41 -0.56 -8.84 1.97
N VAL A 42 -0.66 -9.21 3.26
CA VAL A 42 -1.20 -8.30 4.29
C VAL A 42 -0.25 -7.14 4.58
N VAL A 43 1.07 -7.37 4.65
CA VAL A 43 2.06 -6.29 4.82
C VAL A 43 1.98 -5.28 3.66
N SER A 44 1.85 -5.77 2.43
CA SER A 44 1.71 -4.91 1.26
C SER A 44 0.43 -4.06 1.31
N VAL A 45 -0.69 -4.64 1.77
CA VAL A 45 -1.95 -3.92 1.98
C VAL A 45 -1.83 -2.89 3.11
N SER A 46 -1.22 -3.26 4.25
CA SER A 46 -0.94 -2.35 5.37
C SER A 46 -0.13 -1.13 4.93
N LEU A 47 0.91 -1.33 4.12
CA LEU A 47 1.73 -0.24 3.57
C LEU A 47 0.91 0.68 2.66
N ASP A 48 0.06 0.13 1.79
CA ASP A 48 -0.80 0.92 0.90
C ASP A 48 -1.81 1.78 1.69
N LEU A 49 -2.42 1.22 2.73
CA LEU A 49 -3.34 1.96 3.61
C LEU A 49 -2.60 3.08 4.37
N LYS A 50 -1.43 2.79 4.94
CA LYS A 50 -0.59 3.79 5.63
C LYS A 50 -0.15 4.91 4.67
N SER A 51 0.25 4.55 3.43
CA SER A 51 0.63 5.51 2.40
C SER A 51 -0.55 6.39 1.96
N THR A 52 -1.75 5.81 1.86
CA THR A 52 -2.98 6.55 1.57
C THR A 52 -3.25 7.57 2.69
N HIS A 53 -3.21 7.14 3.95
CA HIS A 53 -3.39 8.03 5.09
C HIS A 53 -2.36 9.17 5.10
N ALA A 54 -1.08 8.88 4.90
CA ALA A 54 -0.04 9.90 4.80
C ALA A 54 -0.29 10.90 3.65
N THR A 55 -0.88 10.44 2.54
CA THR A 55 -1.27 11.29 1.41
C THR A 55 -2.40 12.24 1.79
N LEU A 56 -3.41 11.78 2.56
CA LEU A 56 -4.49 12.64 3.06
C LEU A 56 -3.97 13.67 4.08
N GLU A 57 -3.06 13.28 4.96
CA GLU A 57 -2.40 14.20 5.89
C GLU A 57 -1.62 15.30 5.16
N ALA A 58 -0.86 14.92 4.12
CA ALA A 58 -0.16 15.87 3.26
C ALA A 58 -1.14 16.83 2.57
N PHE A 59 -2.29 16.32 2.12
CA PHE A 59 -3.36 17.12 1.53
C PHE A 59 -3.94 18.14 2.53
N HIS A 60 -4.24 17.71 3.76
CA HIS A 60 -4.72 18.60 4.82
C HIS A 60 -3.69 19.68 5.18
N HIS A 61 -2.40 19.34 5.18
CA HIS A 61 -1.33 20.32 5.39
C HIS A 61 -1.29 21.34 4.25
N GLN A 62 -1.36 20.86 3.00
CA GLN A 62 -1.35 21.70 1.81
C GLN A 62 -2.53 22.68 1.77
N GLN A 63 -3.72 22.27 2.22
CA GLN A 63 -4.90 23.15 2.31
C GLN A 63 -4.69 24.39 3.20
N LYS A 64 -3.82 24.29 4.21
CA LYS A 64 -3.51 25.41 5.11
C LYS A 64 -2.69 26.49 4.40
N ASN A 65 -1.95 26.13 3.35
CA ASN A 65 -1.10 27.03 2.56
C ASN A 65 -1.86 27.58 1.33
N ARG A 66 -2.82 28.48 1.58
CA ARG A 66 -3.74 29.00 0.53
C ARG A 66 -3.07 29.82 -0.58
N SER A 67 -1.85 30.30 -0.38
CA SER A 67 -1.10 31.14 -1.32
C SER A 67 -0.24 30.37 -2.33
N ASP A 68 -0.21 29.03 -2.26
CA ASP A 68 0.60 28.21 -3.17
C ASP A 68 0.01 28.22 -4.61
N PRO A 69 0.76 28.71 -5.62
CA PRO A 69 0.29 28.75 -7.01
C PRO A 69 0.08 27.36 -7.61
N TYR A 70 0.69 26.32 -7.04
CA TYR A 70 0.55 24.93 -7.49
C TYR A 70 -0.52 24.15 -6.71
N ARG A 71 -1.30 24.85 -5.87
CA ARG A 71 -2.22 24.20 -4.94
C ARG A 71 -3.19 23.23 -5.64
N SER A 72 -3.74 23.66 -6.77
CA SER A 72 -4.69 22.86 -7.53
C SER A 72 -4.05 21.61 -8.13
N GLN A 73 -2.83 21.72 -8.67
CA GLN A 73 -2.13 20.59 -9.30
C GLN A 73 -1.68 19.56 -8.26
N ILE A 74 -1.11 20.04 -7.14
CA ILE A 74 -0.66 19.15 -6.05
C ILE A 74 -1.89 18.48 -5.40
N GLY A 75 -2.98 19.23 -5.18
CA GLY A 75 -4.22 18.66 -4.62
C GLY A 75 -4.81 17.56 -5.49
N ALA A 76 -4.87 17.77 -6.81
CA ALA A 76 -5.31 16.77 -7.76
C ALA A 76 -4.41 15.51 -7.75
N ALA A 77 -3.09 15.70 -7.69
CA ALA A 77 -2.12 14.60 -7.65
C ALA A 77 -2.25 13.77 -6.36
N LEU A 78 -2.37 14.44 -5.21
CA LEU A 78 -2.55 13.78 -3.91
C LEU A 78 -3.87 13.00 -3.86
N LEU A 79 -4.97 13.61 -4.28
CA LEU A 79 -6.28 12.94 -4.29
C LEU A 79 -6.29 11.72 -5.22
N THR A 80 -5.72 11.86 -6.42
CA THR A 80 -5.56 10.73 -7.36
C THR A 80 -4.71 9.61 -6.75
N SER A 81 -3.57 9.96 -6.14
CA SER A 81 -2.68 9.00 -5.48
C SER A 81 -3.38 8.25 -4.34
N ALA A 82 -4.16 8.98 -3.52
CA ALA A 82 -4.92 8.40 -2.42
C ALA A 82 -5.97 7.39 -2.93
N VAL A 83 -6.79 7.78 -3.92
CA VAL A 83 -7.82 6.90 -4.50
C VAL A 83 -7.20 5.65 -5.13
N VAL A 84 -6.13 5.80 -5.92
CA VAL A 84 -5.46 4.66 -6.58
C VAL A 84 -4.84 3.72 -5.56
N THR A 85 -4.11 4.25 -4.58
CA THR A 85 -3.39 3.45 -3.59
C THR A 85 -4.38 2.73 -2.67
N TYR A 86 -5.45 3.41 -2.24
CA TYR A 86 -6.53 2.78 -1.48
C TYR A 86 -7.22 1.66 -2.27
N ALA A 87 -7.60 1.91 -3.52
CA ALA A 87 -8.24 0.91 -4.36
C ALA A 87 -7.30 -0.26 -4.66
N ARG A 88 -5.98 -0.04 -4.77
CA ARG A 88 -4.98 -1.12 -4.90
C ARG A 88 -4.92 -2.00 -3.65
N ALA A 89 -5.04 -1.40 -2.48
CA ALA A 89 -5.02 -2.11 -1.19
C ALA A 89 -6.28 -2.98 -0.99
N THR A 90 -7.44 -2.45 -1.37
CA THR A 90 -8.75 -3.02 -0.99
C THR A 90 -9.46 -3.74 -2.14
N HIS A 91 -9.15 -3.40 -3.40
CA HIS A 91 -9.80 -3.91 -4.59
C HIS A 91 -8.80 -4.50 -5.59
N THR A 92 -8.16 -5.61 -5.21
CA THR A 92 -7.29 -6.39 -6.09
C THR A 92 -8.04 -7.60 -6.66
N LYS A 93 -8.26 -7.59 -7.99
CA LYS A 93 -8.70 -8.76 -8.77
C LYS A 93 -7.52 -9.54 -9.37
N ALA A 94 -6.27 -9.15 -9.06
CA ALA A 94 -5.10 -9.77 -9.65
C ALA A 94 -4.98 -11.23 -9.17
N ILE A 95 -4.87 -12.17 -10.12
CA ILE A 95 -4.77 -13.63 -9.89
C ILE A 95 -3.61 -13.98 -8.93
N THR A 96 -2.57 -13.15 -8.91
CA THR A 96 -1.36 -13.36 -8.11
C THR A 96 -1.43 -12.81 -6.67
N ARG A 97 -2.46 -12.03 -6.30
CA ARG A 97 -2.60 -11.45 -4.95
C ARG A 97 -3.68 -12.19 -4.17
N PHE A 98 -3.31 -12.74 -3.00
CA PHE A 98 -4.28 -13.24 -2.04
C PHE A 98 -5.24 -12.12 -1.62
N LYS A 99 -6.55 -12.40 -1.64
CA LYS A 99 -7.55 -11.46 -1.14
C LYS A 99 -7.44 -11.38 0.38
N VAL A 100 -6.86 -10.30 0.89
CA VAL A 100 -6.65 -10.07 2.33
C VAL A 100 -7.98 -9.86 3.06
N GLY A 101 -8.98 -9.27 2.40
CA GLY A 101 -10.33 -9.17 2.94
C GLY A 101 -10.55 -7.97 3.86
N ILE A 102 -9.87 -6.84 3.62
CA ILE A 102 -10.01 -5.61 4.39
C ILE A 102 -11.48 -5.15 4.46
N GLU A 103 -12.25 -5.35 3.40
CA GLU A 103 -13.65 -4.91 3.31
C GLU A 103 -14.58 -5.55 4.36
N LYS A 104 -14.11 -6.60 5.05
CA LYS A 104 -14.87 -7.29 6.10
C LYS A 104 -15.06 -6.45 7.36
N CYS A 105 -14.19 -5.46 7.62
CA CYS A 105 -14.31 -4.60 8.80
C CYS A 105 -15.32 -3.46 8.63
N TYR A 106 -15.80 -3.21 7.42
CA TYR A 106 -16.66 -2.07 7.12
C TYR A 106 -18.12 -2.30 7.53
N SER A 107 -18.74 -1.26 8.09
CA SER A 107 -20.19 -1.15 8.26
C SER A 107 -20.91 -1.16 6.90
N PRO A 108 -22.24 -1.37 6.86
CA PRO A 108 -23.01 -1.24 5.63
C PRO A 108 -22.84 0.12 4.93
N GLU A 109 -22.80 1.21 5.70
CA GLU A 109 -22.61 2.57 5.19
C GLU A 109 -21.19 2.76 4.64
N GLN A 110 -20.18 2.28 5.36
CA GLN A 110 -18.80 2.30 4.90
C GLN A 110 -18.60 1.49 3.63
N LYS A 111 -19.32 0.37 3.45
CA LYS A 111 -19.27 -0.41 2.21
C LYS A 111 -19.75 0.41 1.01
N LEU A 112 -20.81 1.21 1.18
CA LEU A 112 -21.28 2.10 0.11
C LEU A 112 -20.22 3.15 -0.26
N VAL A 113 -19.49 3.69 0.72
CA VAL A 113 -18.38 4.62 0.49
C VAL A 113 -17.18 3.92 -0.15
N HIS A 114 -16.85 2.71 0.28
CA HIS A 114 -15.80 1.88 -0.33
C HIS A 114 -16.10 1.63 -1.80
N ASP A 115 -17.32 1.18 -2.11
CA ASP A 115 -17.76 0.89 -3.47
C ASP A 115 -17.72 2.15 -4.34
N SER A 116 -18.14 3.31 -3.81
CA SER A 116 -18.09 4.57 -4.56
C SER A 116 -16.66 5.01 -4.89
N ILE A 117 -15.70 4.83 -3.99
CA ILE A 117 -14.27 5.14 -4.22
C ILE A 117 -13.64 4.17 -5.23
N VAL A 118 -13.96 2.88 -5.13
CA VAL A 118 -13.49 1.88 -6.10
C VAL A 118 -14.03 2.21 -7.49
N GLU A 119 -15.30 2.58 -7.58
CA GLU A 119 -15.93 2.99 -8.83
C GLU A 119 -15.37 4.30 -9.37
N LEU A 120 -15.04 5.26 -8.50
CA LEU A 120 -14.34 6.48 -8.89
C LEU A 120 -13.00 6.16 -9.57
N ARG A 121 -12.23 5.22 -9.00
CA ARG A 121 -10.99 4.74 -9.65
C ARG A 121 -11.27 4.11 -11.01
N ASN A 122 -12.27 3.24 -11.10
CA ASN A 122 -12.59 2.53 -12.33
C ASN A 122 -13.06 3.49 -13.44
N ARG A 123 -13.94 4.44 -13.11
CA ARG A 123 -14.56 5.35 -14.09
C ARG A 123 -13.64 6.49 -14.48
N CYS A 124 -13.04 7.17 -13.51
CA CYS A 124 -12.36 8.44 -13.78
C CYS A 124 -10.89 8.29 -14.17
N LEU A 125 -10.25 7.18 -13.80
CA LEU A 125 -8.83 6.97 -14.10
C LEU A 125 -8.58 5.93 -15.20
N ALA A 126 -9.55 5.07 -15.52
CA ALA A 126 -9.38 4.01 -16.52
C ALA A 126 -10.13 4.25 -17.86
N HIS A 127 -11.01 5.25 -17.95
CA HIS A 127 -11.79 5.55 -19.15
C HIS A 127 -11.63 7.00 -19.64
N PHE A 128 -11.69 7.21 -20.96
CA PHE A 128 -11.68 8.53 -21.62
C PHE A 128 -13.10 8.97 -22.00
N GLY A 129 -13.42 10.25 -21.82
CA GLY A 129 -14.73 10.85 -22.11
C GLY A 129 -15.36 11.55 -20.91
N PRO A 130 -16.46 12.30 -21.09
CA PRO A 130 -17.14 12.98 -19.98
C PRO A 130 -17.74 11.91 -19.05
N GLY A 131 -17.11 11.71 -17.88
CA GLY A 131 -17.69 10.89 -16.83
C GLY A 131 -18.97 11.52 -16.29
N GLU A 132 -19.98 10.72 -15.95
CA GLU A 132 -21.23 11.21 -15.33
C GLU A 132 -20.98 11.91 -13.97
N ASP A 133 -19.86 11.58 -13.35
CA ASP A 133 -19.35 12.07 -12.06
C ASP A 133 -18.53 13.37 -12.16
N ARG A 134 -18.30 13.91 -13.37
CA ARG A 134 -17.61 15.19 -13.62
C ARG A 134 -16.20 15.31 -13.03
N TRP A 135 -15.57 14.19 -12.65
CA TRP A 135 -14.20 14.20 -12.14
C TRP A 135 -13.22 14.77 -13.17
N HIS A 136 -13.46 14.48 -14.44
CA HIS A 136 -12.84 15.14 -15.59
C HIS A 136 -13.96 15.48 -16.60
N ASP A 137 -14.04 16.74 -17.02
CA ASP A 137 -14.92 17.21 -18.10
C ASP A 137 -14.03 17.82 -19.18
N GLU A 138 -13.93 17.15 -20.33
CA GLU A 138 -13.12 17.57 -21.47
C GLU A 138 -14.07 17.77 -22.66
N ARG A 139 -14.09 18.98 -23.24
CA ARG A 139 -14.99 19.34 -24.34
C ARG A 139 -14.22 19.95 -25.49
N VAL A 140 -14.58 19.56 -26.70
CA VAL A 140 -14.20 20.27 -27.92
C VAL A 140 -15.27 21.32 -28.20
N ILE A 141 -14.86 22.58 -28.35
CA ILE A 141 -15.76 23.71 -28.56
C ILE A 141 -15.40 24.46 -29.84
N TYR A 142 -16.43 25.05 -30.45
CA TYR A 142 -16.31 25.94 -31.59
C TYR A 142 -16.35 27.39 -31.08
N LEU A 143 -15.33 28.17 -31.42
CA LEU A 143 -15.26 29.59 -31.12
C LEU A 143 -15.61 30.37 -32.38
N ASP A 144 -16.66 31.19 -32.27
CA ASP A 144 -17.06 32.16 -33.28
C ASP A 144 -16.86 33.57 -32.72
N SER A 145 -15.98 34.36 -33.34
CA SER A 145 -15.69 35.72 -32.90
C SER A 145 -15.40 36.64 -34.07
N PRO A 146 -15.47 37.98 -33.89
CA PRO A 146 -15.06 38.93 -34.92
C PRO A 146 -13.60 38.79 -35.40
N LEU A 147 -12.74 38.09 -34.64
CA LEU A 147 -11.35 37.82 -35.00
C LEU A 147 -11.18 36.57 -35.87
N GLY A 148 -12.26 35.79 -36.08
CA GLY A 148 -12.27 34.56 -36.86
C GLY A 148 -12.86 33.38 -36.10
N ILE A 149 -12.80 32.24 -36.78
CA ILE A 149 -13.36 30.96 -36.35
C ILE A 149 -12.23 30.03 -35.92
N ALA A 150 -12.40 29.35 -34.78
CA ALA A 150 -11.45 28.36 -34.30
C ALA A 150 -12.15 27.16 -33.64
N VAL A 151 -11.51 26.00 -33.70
CA VAL A 151 -11.85 24.84 -32.86
C VAL A 151 -10.82 24.75 -31.75
N THR A 152 -11.28 24.62 -30.50
CA THR A 152 -10.39 24.45 -29.35
C THR A 152 -10.96 23.41 -28.37
N SER A 153 -10.18 23.08 -27.35
CA SER A 153 -10.62 22.22 -26.25
C SER A 153 -10.61 22.98 -24.92
N VAL A 154 -11.65 22.79 -24.13
CA VAL A 154 -11.69 23.21 -22.72
C VAL A 154 -11.74 21.98 -21.83
N HIS A 155 -11.10 22.06 -20.67
CA HIS A 155 -11.11 20.97 -19.71
C HIS A 155 -11.24 21.49 -18.28
N HIS A 156 -11.93 20.70 -17.45
CA HIS A 156 -11.97 20.83 -16.02
C HIS A 156 -11.63 19.48 -15.40
N ARG A 157 -10.80 19.48 -14.36
CA ARG A 157 -10.50 18.29 -13.58
C ARG A 157 -10.71 18.62 -12.11
N THR A 158 -11.46 17.77 -11.42
CA THR A 158 -11.63 17.83 -9.98
C THR A 158 -10.27 17.70 -9.32
N ASN A 159 -9.81 18.80 -8.74
CA ASN A 159 -8.62 18.86 -7.90
C ASN A 159 -8.95 18.66 -6.41
N PHE A 160 -10.25 18.62 -6.09
CA PHE A 160 -10.76 18.73 -4.73
C PHE A 160 -12.16 18.13 -4.61
N ASP A 161 -12.31 17.08 -3.81
CA ASP A 161 -13.60 16.51 -3.43
C ASP A 161 -13.59 16.16 -1.94
N LEU A 162 -14.28 16.97 -1.14
CA LEU A 162 -14.30 16.82 0.32
C LEU A 162 -15.01 15.54 0.76
N ASP A 163 -16.01 15.08 0.00
CA ASP A 163 -16.77 13.89 0.35
C ASP A 163 -15.92 12.64 0.13
N VAL A 164 -15.15 12.60 -0.97
CA VAL A 164 -14.17 11.54 -1.22
C VAL A 164 -13.08 11.52 -0.15
N ILE A 165 -12.58 12.68 0.27
CA ILE A 165 -11.55 12.77 1.30
C ILE A 165 -12.09 12.32 2.66
N ALA A 166 -13.25 12.83 3.07
CA ALA A 166 -13.88 12.45 4.33
C ALA A 166 -14.21 10.95 4.34
N GLY A 167 -14.73 10.43 3.23
CA GLY A 167 -15.00 9.00 3.07
C GLY A 167 -13.75 8.15 3.15
N LEU A 168 -12.65 8.54 2.50
CA LEU A 168 -11.37 7.85 2.62
C LEU A 168 -10.84 7.87 4.05
N SER A 169 -10.90 9.00 4.75
CA SER A 169 -10.46 9.12 6.14
C SER A 169 -11.24 8.16 7.05
N ASP A 170 -12.57 8.15 6.97
CA ASP A 170 -13.44 7.25 7.75
C ASP A 170 -13.12 5.76 7.49
N LEU A 171 -12.93 5.39 6.22
CA LEU A 171 -12.56 4.03 5.84
C LEU A 171 -11.18 3.64 6.37
N LEU A 172 -10.21 4.56 6.37
CA LEU A 172 -8.84 4.31 6.85
C LEU A 172 -8.77 4.18 8.37
N GLU A 173 -9.58 4.96 9.11
CA GLU A 173 -9.69 4.84 10.57
C GLU A 173 -10.11 3.43 10.99
N THR A 174 -10.94 2.76 10.19
CA THR A 174 -11.37 1.38 10.44
C THR A 174 -10.39 0.34 9.85
N ALA A 175 -9.92 0.57 8.63
CA ALA A 175 -9.11 -0.41 7.90
C ALA A 175 -7.69 -0.57 8.44
N ILE A 176 -7.05 0.50 8.90
CA ILE A 176 -5.65 0.44 9.38
C ILE A 176 -5.54 -0.44 10.65
N PRO A 177 -6.36 -0.25 11.71
CA PRO A 177 -6.35 -1.15 12.85
C PRO A 177 -6.67 -2.60 12.46
N TYR A 178 -7.63 -2.82 11.57
CA TYR A 178 -7.99 -4.17 11.12
C TYR A 178 -6.85 -4.85 10.35
N ALA A 179 -6.15 -4.12 9.48
CA ALA A 179 -4.98 -4.62 8.77
C ALA A 179 -3.87 -5.05 9.72
N ARG A 180 -3.64 -4.30 10.82
CA ARG A 180 -2.68 -4.69 11.86
C ARG A 180 -3.06 -5.99 12.56
N LEU A 181 -4.35 -6.21 12.86
CA LEU A 181 -4.82 -7.46 13.44
C LEU A 181 -4.56 -8.64 12.51
N LEU A 182 -4.85 -8.48 11.21
CA LEU A 182 -4.59 -9.49 10.20
C LEU A 182 -3.08 -9.74 10.04
N GLU A 183 -2.26 -8.69 10.09
CA GLU A 183 -0.80 -8.77 10.01
C GLU A 183 -0.22 -9.60 11.16
N ALA A 184 -0.67 -9.36 12.40
CA ALA A 184 -0.29 -10.15 13.56
C ALA A 184 -0.75 -11.62 13.43
N GLU A 185 -1.97 -11.86 12.96
CA GLU A 185 -2.48 -13.22 12.71
C GLU A 185 -1.62 -13.96 11.68
N ARG A 186 -1.29 -13.30 10.55
CA ARG A 186 -0.46 -13.91 9.50
C ARG A 186 1.00 -14.08 9.94
N ALA A 187 1.53 -13.18 10.75
CA ALA A 187 2.86 -13.31 11.33
C ALA A 187 2.93 -14.55 12.24
N SER A 188 1.92 -14.75 13.09
CA SER A 188 1.80 -15.93 13.93
C SER A 188 1.67 -17.22 13.11
N GLU A 189 0.83 -17.22 12.07
CA GLU A 189 0.70 -18.34 11.11
C GLU A 189 2.06 -18.68 10.47
N LEU A 190 2.79 -17.67 9.98
CA LEU A 190 4.10 -17.85 9.38
C LEU A 190 5.14 -18.36 10.39
N SER A 191 5.17 -17.81 11.61
CA SER A 191 6.06 -18.24 12.68
C SER A 191 5.87 -19.72 13.02
N ILE A 192 4.62 -20.18 13.13
CA ILE A 192 4.31 -21.61 13.33
C ILE A 192 4.85 -22.44 12.16
N GLN A 193 4.61 -22.02 10.92
CA GLN A 193 5.05 -22.78 9.74
C GLN A 193 6.58 -22.87 9.63
N ILE A 194 7.32 -21.81 10.00
CA ILE A 194 8.80 -21.83 10.05
C ILE A 194 9.34 -22.92 10.98
N HIS A 195 8.63 -23.25 12.07
CA HIS A 195 9.05 -24.33 12.97
C HIS A 195 8.74 -25.72 12.40
N LEU A 196 7.75 -25.82 11.51
CA LEU A 196 7.26 -27.09 10.95
C LEU A 196 7.94 -27.50 9.64
N ILE A 197 8.68 -26.61 8.98
CA ILE A 197 9.37 -26.97 7.72
C ILE A 197 10.43 -28.06 7.94
N SER A 198 10.61 -28.91 6.91
CA SER A 198 11.61 -29.97 6.87
C SER A 198 13.05 -29.43 6.89
N THR A 199 14.03 -30.28 7.21
CA THR A 199 15.46 -29.91 7.16
C THR A 199 15.86 -29.39 5.78
N ASP A 200 15.49 -30.09 4.70
CA ASP A 200 15.79 -29.68 3.33
C ASP A 200 15.25 -28.27 3.02
N ALA A 201 14.04 -27.98 3.48
CA ALA A 201 13.43 -26.66 3.32
C ALA A 201 14.15 -25.58 4.14
N ARG A 202 14.62 -25.90 5.35
CA ARG A 202 15.46 -24.98 6.14
C ARG A 202 16.78 -24.71 5.46
N ASP A 203 17.37 -25.70 4.80
CA ASP A 203 18.62 -25.55 4.07
C ASP A 203 18.44 -24.66 2.84
N VAL A 204 17.31 -24.79 2.13
CA VAL A 204 16.93 -23.82 1.07
C VAL A 204 16.79 -22.41 1.64
N VAL A 205 16.07 -22.21 2.75
CA VAL A 205 15.94 -20.88 3.38
C VAL A 205 17.32 -20.32 3.76
N ARG A 206 18.20 -21.15 4.34
CA ARG A 206 19.55 -20.74 4.75
C ARG A 206 20.48 -20.43 3.58
N ALA A 207 20.22 -20.99 2.40
CA ALA A 207 20.95 -20.67 1.17
C ALA A 207 20.63 -19.26 0.65
N HIS A 208 19.51 -18.66 1.07
CA HIS A 208 19.05 -17.33 0.66
C HIS A 208 19.24 -16.32 1.80
N GLU A 209 20.49 -16.05 2.18
CA GLU A 209 20.80 -14.97 3.13
C GLU A 209 20.44 -13.60 2.55
N PHE A 210 19.74 -12.79 3.34
CA PHE A 210 19.32 -11.46 2.95
C PHE A 210 20.46 -10.44 3.16
N ASP A 211 20.94 -9.85 2.07
CA ASP A 211 21.96 -8.79 2.11
C ASP A 211 21.34 -7.44 2.49
N ILE A 212 21.29 -7.18 3.80
CA ILE A 212 20.75 -5.95 4.39
C ILE A 212 21.45 -4.70 3.84
N ALA A 213 22.78 -4.76 3.67
CA ALA A 213 23.55 -3.61 3.23
C ALA A 213 23.24 -3.27 1.77
N LYS A 214 23.11 -4.28 0.91
CA LYS A 214 22.69 -4.10 -0.47
C LYS A 214 21.25 -3.58 -0.56
N PHE A 215 20.32 -4.15 0.20
CA PHE A 215 18.90 -3.74 0.18
C PHE A 215 18.71 -2.27 0.54
N PHE A 216 19.40 -1.79 1.60
CA PHE A 216 19.33 -0.40 2.03
C PHE A 216 20.35 0.53 1.33
N ASN A 217 20.89 0.14 0.17
CA ASN A 217 21.88 0.93 -0.58
C ASN A 217 23.05 1.44 0.30
N LYS A 218 23.51 0.60 1.22
CA LYS A 218 24.60 0.87 2.18
C LYS A 218 24.32 2.02 3.15
N SER A 219 23.05 2.42 3.33
CA SER A 219 22.65 3.40 4.34
C SER A 219 22.93 2.88 5.75
N GLN A 220 23.92 3.49 6.42
CA GLN A 220 24.33 3.09 7.77
C GLN A 220 23.21 3.28 8.80
N GLU A 221 22.38 4.31 8.64
CA GLU A 221 21.24 4.56 9.51
C GLU A 221 20.19 3.44 9.39
N ALA A 222 19.84 3.06 8.16
CA ALA A 222 18.86 2.00 7.92
C ALA A 222 19.38 0.64 8.37
N ILE A 223 20.64 0.31 8.11
CA ILE A 223 21.28 -0.94 8.57
C ILE A 223 21.29 -1.02 10.10
N LYS A 224 21.61 0.09 10.79
CA LYS A 224 21.58 0.15 12.26
C LYS A 224 20.15 0.06 12.81
N GLY A 225 19.17 0.58 12.07
CA GLY A 225 17.74 0.51 12.42
C GLY A 225 17.17 -0.91 12.30
N PHE A 226 17.58 -1.67 11.28
CA PHE A 226 17.07 -3.01 10.96
C PHE A 226 17.15 -3.98 12.15
N TRP A 227 18.25 -3.95 12.90
CA TRP A 227 18.53 -4.89 14.00
C TRP A 227 18.05 -4.45 15.38
N ARG A 228 17.32 -3.33 15.49
CA ARG A 228 16.74 -2.86 16.76
C ARG A 228 15.60 -3.79 17.19
N ASP A 229 15.24 -3.77 18.47
CA ASP A 229 14.17 -4.62 19.02
C ASP A 229 12.82 -4.44 18.32
N THR A 230 12.59 -3.30 17.66
CA THR A 230 11.43 -3.07 16.77
C THR A 230 11.37 -4.03 15.57
N GLY A 231 12.50 -4.59 15.13
CA GLY A 231 12.56 -5.65 14.10
C GLY A 231 12.15 -7.03 14.62
N PHE A 232 12.03 -7.19 15.94
CA PHE A 232 11.54 -8.40 16.61
C PHE A 232 10.14 -8.19 17.26
N ALA A 233 9.64 -6.95 17.33
CA ALA A 233 8.51 -6.54 18.18
C ALA A 233 7.32 -5.90 17.44
N GLU A 234 7.04 -6.27 16.19
CA GLU A 234 5.64 -6.22 15.70
C GLU A 234 4.82 -7.42 16.22
N GLU A 235 5.39 -8.26 17.08
CA GLU A 235 4.62 -9.01 18.07
C GLU A 235 4.21 -8.06 19.23
N LEU A 236 2.93 -7.67 19.22
CA LEU A 236 2.17 -7.21 20.40
C LEU A 236 2.63 -5.91 21.08
N GLN A 237 2.47 -4.76 20.42
CA GLN A 237 2.17 -3.51 21.14
C GLN A 237 1.07 -2.70 20.41
N PHE A 238 -0.18 -3.04 20.75
CA PHE A 238 -1.30 -2.21 21.22
C PHE A 238 -2.63 -2.87 20.84
#